data_AF-A0AAD1VNX4-F1
#
_entry.id   AF-A0AAD1VNX4-F1
#
_cell.length_a   1.000
_cell.length_b   1.000
_cell.length_c   1.000
_cell.angle_alpha   90.00
_cell.angle_beta   90.00
_cell.angle_gamma   90.00
#
_symmetry.space_group_name_H-M   'P 1'
#
loop_
_entity.id
_entity.type
_entity.pdbx_description
1 polymer ?
#
loop_
_entity_poly.entity_id
_entity_poly.type
_entity_poly.pdbx_seq_one_letter_code
_entity_poly.pdbx_strand_id
1 'polypeptide(L)'
;MAPMYANAYMHIFEREHILHPYRERIIQYVRFIDDILILWKGSIAEAEQFVKNVNCLPSPVKITANISDTMVQYLDLEILIKDNKIEYQLYSKPTDRNTILHFESAHPEHSKKSLPYTQFLRVFRNN
;
A
#
# COMPACT_ATOMS: atom_id res chain seq x y z
N MET A 1 -14.98 -15.07 -6.65
CA MET A 1 -13.88 -15.91 -7.20
C MET A 1 -12.75 -15.09 -7.81
N ALA A 2 -13.03 -14.03 -8.57
CA ALA A 2 -12.01 -13.17 -9.19
C ALA A 2 -10.81 -12.74 -8.30
N PRO A 3 -10.99 -12.29 -7.04
CA PRO A 3 -9.85 -11.86 -6.21
C PRO A 3 -8.89 -13.01 -5.83
N MET A 4 -9.39 -14.24 -5.75
CA MET A 4 -8.53 -15.41 -5.49
C MET A 4 -7.61 -15.68 -6.68
N TYR A 5 -8.15 -15.59 -7.90
CA TYR A 5 -7.39 -15.81 -9.13
C TYR A 5 -6.31 -14.74 -9.31
N ALA A 6 -6.64 -13.47 -9.09
CA ALA A 6 -5.67 -12.37 -9.13
C ALA A 6 -4.54 -12.60 -8.11
N ASN A 7 -4.87 -12.98 -6.88
CA ASN A 7 -3.86 -13.27 -5.85
C ASN A 7 -2.96 -14.46 -6.21
N ALA A 8 -3.52 -15.53 -6.80
CA ALA A 8 -2.74 -16.68 -7.22
C ALA A 8 -1.80 -16.34 -8.38
N TYR A 9 -2.30 -15.59 -9.37
CA TYR A 9 -1.48 -15.10 -10.48
C TYR A 9 -0.33 -14.22 -9.97
N MET A 10 -0.64 -13.23 -9.14
CA MET A 10 0.37 -12.32 -8.57
C MET A 10 1.40 -13.08 -7.74
N HIS A 11 0.98 -14.07 -6.95
CA HIS A 11 1.92 -14.90 -6.19
C HIS A 11 2.94 -15.63 -7.09
N ILE A 12 2.49 -16.20 -8.21
CA ILE A 12 3.38 -16.88 -9.16
C ILE A 12 4.30 -15.86 -9.85
N PHE A 13 3.73 -14.76 -10.34
CA PHE A 13 4.45 -13.68 -11.00
C PHE A 13 5.55 -13.09 -10.12
N GLU A 14 5.23 -12.78 -8.86
CA GLU A 14 6.15 -12.25 -7.86
C GLU A 14 7.27 -13.23 -7.57
N ARG A 15 6.93 -14.51 -7.35
CA ARG A 15 7.92 -15.54 -7.04
C ARG A 15 8.95 -15.65 -8.17
N GLU A 16 8.49 -15.76 -9.41
CA GLU A 16 9.35 -16.05 -10.56
C GLU A 16 10.12 -14.83 -11.05
N HIS A 17 9.51 -13.64 -11.04
CA HIS A 17 10.08 -12.45 -11.66
C HIS A 17 10.61 -11.40 -10.69
N ILE A 18 10.23 -11.45 -9.41
CA ILE A 18 10.60 -10.45 -8.42
C ILE A 18 11.45 -11.08 -7.30
N LEU A 19 10.88 -12.02 -6.55
CA LEU A 19 11.48 -12.55 -5.32
C LEU A 19 12.70 -13.44 -5.59
N HIS A 20 12.67 -14.29 -6.62
CA HIS A 20 13.84 -15.10 -6.98
C HIS A 20 14.98 -14.27 -7.59
N PRO A 21 14.75 -13.45 -8.65
CA PRO A 21 15.85 -12.75 -9.33
C PRO A 21 16.48 -11.63 -8.51
N TYR A 22 15.70 -10.99 -7.62
CA TYR A 22 16.15 -9.83 -6.85
C TYR A 22 16.28 -10.10 -5.35
N ARG A 23 16.37 -11.37 -4.94
CA ARG A 23 16.44 -11.80 -3.53
C ARG A 23 17.48 -11.05 -2.71
N GLU A 24 18.66 -10.78 -3.29
CA GLU A 24 19.75 -10.11 -2.58
C GLU A 24 19.56 -8.60 -2.44
N ARG A 25 18.69 -8.02 -3.28
CA ARG A 25 18.35 -6.60 -3.30
C ARG A 25 17.10 -6.28 -2.48
N ILE A 26 16.24 -7.26 -2.23
CA ILE A 26 15.01 -7.08 -1.46
C ILE A 26 15.29 -7.43 0.00
N ILE A 27 15.25 -6.42 0.88
CA ILE A 27 15.33 -6.63 2.34
C ILE A 27 14.00 -7.16 2.86
N GLN A 28 12.91 -6.55 2.43
CA GLN A 28 11.55 -6.90 2.83
C GLN A 28 10.62 -6.70 1.64
N TYR A 29 9.69 -7.63 1.45
CA TYR A 29 8.62 -7.54 0.48
C TYR A 29 7.28 -7.80 1.20
N VAL A 30 6.34 -6.86 1.07
CA VAL A 30 5.00 -6.98 1.64
C VAL A 30 3.99 -6.64 0.55
N ARG A 31 2.93 -7.44 0.46
CA ARG A 31 1.81 -7.17 -0.45
C ARG A 31 0.48 -7.22 0.28
N PHE A 32 -0.38 -6.27 -0.04
CA PHE A 32 -1.78 -6.24 0.35
C PHE A 32 -2.65 -6.05 -0.89
N ILE A 33 -3.24 -7.13 -1.38
CA ILE A 33 -3.99 -7.17 -2.64
C ILE A 33 -3.14 -6.62 -3.79
N ASP A 34 -3.37 -5.37 -4.20
CA ASP A 34 -2.70 -4.71 -5.32
C ASP A 34 -1.54 -3.80 -4.87
N ASP A 35 -1.48 -3.46 -3.57
CA ASP A 35 -0.46 -2.56 -3.02
C ASP A 35 0.77 -3.33 -2.55
N ILE A 36 1.94 -2.93 -3.04
CA ILE A 36 3.23 -3.57 -2.75
C ILE A 36 4.16 -2.57 -2.05
N LEU A 37 4.79 -3.01 -0.96
CA LEU A 37 5.87 -2.32 -0.28
C LEU A 37 7.16 -3.13 -0.39
N ILE A 38 8.23 -2.48 -0.82
CA ILE A 38 9.56 -3.09 -0.95
C ILE A 38 10.58 -2.24 -0.19
N LEU A 39 11.30 -2.85 0.75
CA LEU A 39 12.53 -2.29 1.28
C LEU A 39 13.68 -2.73 0.38
N TRP A 40 14.23 -1.78 -0.37
CA TRP A 40 15.26 -2.05 -1.38
C TRP A 40 16.66 -1.75 -0.85
N LYS A 41 17.59 -2.68 -1.10
CA LYS A 41 19.02 -2.54 -0.83
C LYS A 41 19.74 -2.13 -2.11
N GLY A 42 20.04 -0.86 -2.24
CA GLY A 42 20.76 -0.31 -3.39
C GLY A 42 20.45 1.16 -3.61
N SER A 43 20.85 1.68 -4.75
CA SER A 43 20.54 3.05 -5.15
C SER A 43 19.11 3.16 -5.71
N ILE A 44 18.58 4.38 -5.69
CA ILE A 44 17.29 4.72 -6.33
C ILE A 44 17.31 4.35 -7.83
N ALA A 45 18.41 4.60 -8.53
CA ALA A 45 18.56 4.25 -9.94
C ALA A 45 18.44 2.73 -10.21
N GLU A 46 19.00 1.89 -9.32
CA GLU A 46 18.85 0.44 -9.42
C GLU A 46 17.39 0.00 -9.17
N ALA A 47 16.70 0.64 -8.23
CA ALA A 47 15.28 0.38 -7.97
C ALA A 47 14.39 0.81 -9.15
N GLU A 48 14.67 1.95 -9.77
CA GLU A 48 13.98 2.40 -10.99
C GLU A 48 14.22 1.42 -12.15
N GLN A 49 15.45 0.93 -12.30
CA GLN A 49 15.77 -0.06 -13.32
C GLN A 49 15.05 -1.38 -13.06
N PHE A 50 14.94 -1.81 -11.80
CA PHE A 50 14.13 -2.95 -11.40
C PHE A 50 12.66 -2.79 -11.86
N VAL A 51 12.02 -1.65 -11.58
CA VAL A 51 10.63 -1.40 -11.98
C VAL A 51 10.48 -1.43 -13.51
N LYS A 52 11.43 -0.83 -14.24
CA LYS A 52 11.47 -0.88 -15.71
C LYS A 52 11.58 -2.32 -16.22
N ASN A 53 12.50 -3.11 -15.66
CA ASN A 53 12.71 -4.50 -16.06
C ASN A 53 11.44 -5.35 -15.86
N VAL A 54 10.78 -5.22 -14.70
CA VAL A 54 9.53 -5.94 -14.42
C VAL A 54 8.42 -5.51 -15.40
N ASN A 55 8.34 -4.21 -15.72
CA ASN A 55 7.37 -3.69 -16.68
C ASN A 55 7.66 -4.08 -18.14
N CYS A 56 8.89 -4.47 -18.48
CA CYS A 56 9.23 -4.99 -19.81
C CYS A 56 8.80 -6.45 -20.03
N LEU A 57 8.43 -7.18 -18.97
CA LEU A 57 7.98 -8.56 -19.10
C LEU A 57 6.66 -8.62 -19.91
N PRO A 58 6.45 -9.69 -20.70
CA PRO A 58 5.22 -9.92 -21.45
C PRO A 58 4.09 -10.37 -20.51
N SER A 59 3.71 -9.48 -19.58
CA SER A 59 2.66 -9.64 -18.59
C SER A 59 1.62 -8.54 -18.75
N PRO A 60 0.33 -8.84 -18.53
CA PRO A 60 -0.72 -7.82 -18.46
C PRO A 60 -0.57 -6.89 -17.24
N VAL A 61 0.23 -7.28 -16.24
CA VAL A 61 0.45 -6.48 -15.03
C VAL A 61 1.58 -5.48 -15.27
N LYS A 62 1.31 -4.21 -14.94
CA LYS A 62 2.30 -3.12 -14.90
C LYS A 62 2.36 -2.55 -13.49
N ILE A 63 3.58 -2.41 -12.97
CA ILE A 63 3.87 -1.86 -11.65
C ILE A 63 4.10 -0.36 -11.79
N THR A 64 3.38 0.40 -10.98
CA THR A 64 3.67 1.82 -10.76
C THR A 64 4.33 1.94 -9.40
N ALA A 65 5.49 2.56 -9.33
CA ALA A 65 6.27 2.66 -8.09
C ALA A 65 6.51 4.13 -7.73
N ASN A 66 6.37 4.44 -6.45
CA ASN A 66 6.90 5.65 -5.84
C ASN A 66 8.16 5.25 -5.06
N ILE A 67 9.32 5.76 -5.49
CA ILE A 67 10.62 5.38 -4.94
C ILE A 67 11.17 6.58 -4.18
N SER A 68 11.48 6.36 -2.91
CA SER A 68 11.99 7.38 -2.00
C SER A 68 12.95 6.73 -0.99
N ASP A 69 13.99 7.46 -0.61
CA ASP A 69 14.97 7.08 0.40
C ASP A 69 14.57 7.51 1.81
N THR A 70 13.65 8.47 1.92
CA THR A 70 13.27 9.13 3.18
C THR A 70 11.89 8.69 3.64
N MET A 71 10.93 8.60 2.73
CA MET A 71 9.52 8.42 3.08
C MET A 71 8.68 7.83 1.95
N VAL A 72 7.83 6.87 2.28
CA VAL A 72 6.86 6.27 1.34
C VAL A 72 5.50 6.06 2.03
N GLN A 73 4.43 6.16 1.25
CA GLN A 73 3.07 5.91 1.71
C GLN A 73 2.68 4.48 1.34
N TYR A 74 2.12 3.73 2.30
CA TYR A 74 1.63 2.38 2.11
C TYR A 74 0.35 2.18 2.93
N LEU A 75 -0.78 1.92 2.26
CA LEU A 75 -2.10 1.87 2.87
C LEU A 75 -2.40 3.15 3.68
N ASP A 76 -2.80 3.03 4.94
CA ASP A 76 -3.09 4.13 5.86
C ASP A 76 -1.84 4.58 6.64
N LEU A 77 -0.63 4.21 6.19
CA LEU A 77 0.63 4.50 6.87
C LEU A 77 1.55 5.34 5.98
N GLU A 78 2.23 6.28 6.61
CA GLU A 78 3.42 6.93 6.09
C GLU A 78 4.62 6.35 6.81
N ILE A 79 5.51 5.72 6.05
CA ILE A 79 6.68 5.02 6.54
C ILE A 79 7.89 5.90 6.29
N LEU A 80 8.60 6.26 7.35
CA LEU A 80 9.77 7.13 7.32
C LEU A 80 11.02 6.35 7.70
N ILE A 81 12.13 6.66 7.03
CA ILE A 81 13.45 6.16 7.41
C ILE A 81 14.21 7.33 8.03
N LYS A 82 14.47 7.24 9.34
CA LYS A 82 15.20 8.25 10.10
C LYS A 82 16.24 7.60 10.99
N ASP A 83 17.48 8.06 10.94
CA ASP A 83 18.60 7.54 11.74
C ASP A 83 18.73 6.00 11.68
N ASN A 84 18.54 5.43 10.49
CA ASN A 84 18.56 3.99 10.22
C ASN A 84 17.49 3.18 10.98
N LYS A 85 16.41 3.84 11.41
CA LYS A 85 15.21 3.25 11.99
C LYS A 85 14.00 3.52 11.10
N ILE A 86 13.06 2.59 11.12
CA ILE A 86 11.76 2.74 10.46
C ILE A 86 10.80 3.33 11.49
N GLU A 87 10.33 4.54 11.22
CA GLU A 87 9.22 5.17 11.93
C GLU A 87 7.97 5.09 11.05
N TYR A 88 6.79 5.04 11.66
CA TYR A 88 5.54 5.07 10.92
C TYR A 88 4.55 5.99 11.60
N GLN A 89 3.76 6.69 10.80
CA GLN A 89 2.65 7.50 11.27
C GLN A 89 1.40 7.24 10.44
N LEU A 90 0.24 7.57 11.00
CA LEU A 90 -1.02 7.48 10.27
C LEU A 90 -1.03 8.49 9.13
N TYR A 91 -1.24 8.00 7.92
CA TYR A 91 -1.43 8.85 6.75
C TYR A 91 -2.92 9.06 6.50
N SER A 92 -3.34 10.33 6.42
CA SER A 92 -4.67 10.70 5.99
C SER A 92 -4.55 11.49 4.69
N LYS A 93 -5.30 11.08 3.65
CA LYS A 93 -5.24 11.77 2.36
C LYS A 93 -5.62 13.25 2.56
N PRO A 94 -4.93 14.20 1.91
CA PRO A 94 -5.27 15.64 2.04
C PRO A 94 -6.73 15.96 1.64
N THR A 95 -7.35 15.08 0.86
CA THR A 95 -8.74 15.18 0.40
C THR A 95 -9.75 14.54 1.34
N ASP A 96 -9.32 13.86 2.40
CA ASP A 96 -10.21 13.21 3.35
C ASP A 96 -10.83 14.27 4.28
N ARG A 97 -12.03 14.73 3.93
CA ARG A 97 -12.73 15.80 4.66
C ARG A 97 -13.45 15.31 5.92
N ASN A 98 -13.22 14.06 6.36
CA ASN A 98 -13.99 13.41 7.43
C ASN A 98 -15.51 13.57 7.22
N THR A 99 -15.96 13.57 5.97
CA THR A 99 -17.36 13.85 5.64
C THR A 99 -18.24 12.72 6.16
N ILE A 100 -19.23 13.07 6.97
CA ILE A 100 -20.20 12.12 7.47
C ILE A 100 -21.35 12.00 6.46
N LEU A 101 -21.86 10.78 6.31
CA LEU A 101 -23.02 10.51 5.47
C LEU A 101 -24.23 11.33 5.94
N HIS A 102 -24.92 11.98 4.99
CA HIS A 102 -26.14 12.72 5.29
C HIS A 102 -27.22 11.80 5.87
N PHE A 103 -27.93 12.26 6.91
CA PHE A 103 -28.91 11.43 7.62
C PHE A 103 -30.09 11.02 6.73
N GLU A 104 -30.46 11.85 5.77
CA GLU A 104 -31.56 11.55 4.83
C GLU A 104 -31.12 10.73 3.62
N SER A 105 -29.85 10.33 3.55
CA SER A 105 -29.39 9.46 2.46
C SER A 105 -30.09 8.09 2.51
N ALA A 106 -30.21 7.47 1.33
CA ALA A 106 -30.83 6.16 1.11
C ALA A 106 -29.97 4.98 1.62
N HIS A 107 -29.51 5.08 2.86
CA HIS A 107 -28.73 4.04 3.55
C HIS A 107 -29.52 3.47 4.74
N PRO A 108 -29.25 2.22 5.15
CA PRO A 108 -29.89 1.62 6.31
C PRO A 108 -29.74 2.46 7.57
N GLU A 109 -30.80 2.49 8.39
CA GLU A 109 -30.83 3.38 9.55
C GLU A 109 -29.80 3.01 10.62
N HIS A 110 -29.49 1.72 10.77
CA HIS A 110 -28.44 1.26 11.69
C HIS A 110 -27.05 1.79 11.30
N SER A 111 -26.75 1.90 10.00
CA SER A 111 -25.50 2.46 9.50
C SER A 111 -25.38 3.94 9.81
N LYS A 112 -26.48 4.69 9.75
CA LYS A 112 -26.50 6.14 10.06
C LYS A 112 -26.36 6.40 11.55
N LYS A 113 -27.05 5.62 12.39
CA LYS A 113 -26.99 5.73 13.85
C LYS A 113 -25.63 5.34 14.44
N SER A 114 -24.86 4.47 13.78
CA SER A 114 -23.53 4.08 14.24
C SER A 114 -22.42 5.07 13.85
N LEU A 115 -22.69 6.04 12.97
CA LEU A 115 -21.68 7.00 12.51
C LEU A 115 -21.05 7.81 13.65
N PRO A 116 -21.80 8.43 14.58
CA PRO A 116 -21.20 9.21 15.65
C PRO A 116 -20.24 8.36 16.50
N TYR A 117 -20.68 7.18 16.93
CA TYR A 117 -19.88 6.26 17.74
C TYR A 117 -18.60 5.82 17.01
N THR A 118 -18.73 5.39 15.75
CA THR A 118 -17.57 4.93 14.96
C THR A 118 -16.58 6.05 14.66
N GLN A 119 -17.04 7.29 14.45
CA GLN A 119 -16.15 8.45 14.28
C GLN A 119 -15.42 8.82 15.57
N PHE A 120 -16.10 8.82 16.72
CA PHE A 120 -15.45 9.03 18.02
C PHE A 120 -14.38 7.96 18.29
N LEU A 121 -14.65 6.70 17.99
CA LEU A 121 -13.66 5.63 18.13
C LEU A 121 -12.45 5.82 17.22
N ARG A 122 -12.63 6.30 15.98
CA ARG A 122 -11.51 6.61 15.09
C ARG A 122 -10.64 7.72 15.66
N VAL A 123 -11.25 8.79 16.17
CA VAL A 123 -10.53 9.90 16.82
C VAL A 123 -9.79 9.41 18.06
N PHE A 124 -10.37 8.53 18.86
CA PHE A 124 -9.71 7.98 20.06
C PHE A 124 -8.55 7.05 19.72
N ARG A 125 -8.65 6.25 18.66
CA ARG A 125 -7.59 5.34 18.23
C ARG A 125 -6.40 6.07 17.59
N ASN A 126 -6.68 7.20 16.93
CA ASN A 126 -5.71 7.91 16.11
C ASN A 126 -5.10 9.16 16.80
N ASN A 127 -5.53 9.48 18.04
CA ASN A 127 -4.88 10.45 18.94
C ASN A 127 -4.01 9.71 19.95
#